data_AF-A0A1S3XG29-F1
#
_entry.id   AF-A0A1S3XG29-F1
#
_cell.length_a   1.000
_cell.length_b   1.000
_cell.length_c   1.000
_cell.angle_alpha   90.00
_cell.angle_beta   90.00
_cell.angle_gamma   90.00
#
_symmetry.space_group_name_H-M   'P 1'
#
loop_
_entity.id
_entity.type
_entity.pdbx_description
1 polymer ?
#
loop_
_entity_poly.entity_id
_entity_poly.type
_entity_poly.pdbx_seq_one_letter_code
_entity_poly.pdbx_strand_id
1 'polypeptide(L)'
;MAELKKQQVGSKKVNQLRPLDSGVNITVKVISKKPIAQRNRLAECLVGDETGIIIFTARNDQVDLIQEGSTLVLTKAKVDMF
;
A
#
# COMPACT_ATOMS: atom_id res chain seq x y z
N MET A 1 -14.66 -12.41 -26.65
CA MET A 1 -14.47 -11.49 -25.51
C MET A 1 -14.24 -12.36 -24.29
N ALA A 2 -12.97 -12.57 -23.91
CA ALA A 2 -12.61 -13.47 -22.82
C ALA A 2 -12.58 -12.68 -21.51
N GLU A 3 -13.46 -13.04 -20.60
CA GLU A 3 -13.52 -12.49 -19.25
C GLU A 3 -12.29 -12.95 -18.46
N LEU A 4 -11.32 -12.05 -18.31
CA LEU A 4 -10.18 -12.27 -17.44
C LEU A 4 -10.68 -12.28 -15.99
N LYS A 5 -11.00 -13.47 -15.47
CA LYS A 5 -11.14 -13.73 -14.03
C LYS A 5 -9.84 -13.27 -13.35
N LYS A 6 -9.84 -12.04 -12.82
CA LYS A 6 -8.85 -11.60 -11.84
C LYS A 6 -8.95 -12.58 -10.69
N GLN A 7 -7.99 -13.49 -10.62
CA GLN A 7 -7.79 -14.39 -9.52
C GLN A 7 -7.68 -13.52 -8.25
N GLN A 8 -8.76 -13.45 -7.47
CA GLN A 8 -8.78 -12.87 -6.14
C GLN A 8 -7.93 -13.78 -5.26
N VAL A 9 -6.60 -13.65 -5.36
CA VAL A 9 -5.70 -14.08 -4.29
C VAL A 9 -6.12 -13.25 -3.08
N GLY A 10 -6.75 -13.89 -2.10
CA GLY A 10 -7.54 -13.24 -1.04
C GLY A 10 -6.89 -11.95 -0.53
N SER A 11 -7.51 -10.81 -0.85
CA SER A 11 -7.04 -9.51 -0.38
C SER A 11 -7.26 -9.47 1.13
N LYS A 12 -6.20 -9.36 1.92
CA LYS A 12 -6.31 -9.09 3.35
C LYS A 12 -6.82 -7.65 3.55
N LYS A 13 -7.42 -7.40 4.70
CA LYS A 13 -7.76 -6.06 5.21
C LYS A 13 -6.68 -5.54 6.14
N VAL A 14 -6.64 -4.23 6.35
CA VAL A 14 -5.62 -3.58 7.20
C VAL A 14 -5.64 -4.15 8.63
N ASN A 15 -6.81 -4.37 9.22
CA ASN A 15 -6.94 -4.95 10.57
C ASN A 15 -6.49 -6.42 10.70
N GLN A 16 -6.24 -7.11 9.58
CA GLN A 16 -5.79 -8.51 9.56
C GLN A 16 -4.27 -8.64 9.41
N LEU A 17 -3.56 -7.51 9.25
CA LEU A 17 -2.11 -7.50 9.15
C LEU A 17 -1.48 -7.88 10.49
N ARG A 18 -0.48 -8.77 10.44
CA ARG A 18 0.31 -9.16 11.61
C ARG A 18 1.76 -8.71 11.47
N PRO A 19 2.48 -8.50 12.58
CA PRO A 19 3.90 -8.22 12.50
C PRO A 19 4.62 -9.31 11.70
N LEU A 20 5.57 -8.91 10.86
CA LEU A 20 6.39 -9.80 10.03
C LEU A 20 5.65 -10.55 8.91
N ASP A 21 4.36 -10.24 8.67
CA ASP A 21 3.63 -10.75 7.51
C ASP A 21 4.38 -10.38 6.21
N SER A 22 4.52 -11.34 5.30
CA SER A 22 5.12 -11.13 3.98
C SER A 22 4.26 -11.74 2.90
N GLY A 23 4.36 -11.21 1.68
CA GLY A 23 3.54 -11.68 0.56
C GLY A 23 2.08 -11.25 0.64
N VAL A 24 1.74 -10.23 1.45
CA VAL A 24 0.34 -9.80 1.62
C VAL A 24 -0.11 -8.94 0.44
N ASN A 25 -1.37 -9.13 0.06
CA ASN A 25 -2.03 -8.32 -0.96
C ASN A 25 -3.17 -7.55 -0.29
N ILE A 26 -3.14 -6.22 -0.40
CA ILE A 26 -4.16 -5.34 0.18
C ILE A 26 -4.51 -4.20 -0.79
N THR A 27 -5.74 -3.69 -0.68
CA THR A 27 -6.21 -2.52 -1.44
C THR A 27 -6.49 -1.40 -0.45
N VAL A 28 -5.84 -0.25 -0.63
CA VAL A 28 -5.91 0.89 0.30
C VAL A 28 -6.08 2.20 -0.45
N LYS A 29 -6.71 3.18 0.18
CA LYS A 29 -6.79 4.55 -0.34
C LYS A 29 -5.69 5.40 0.29
N VAL A 30 -5.10 6.28 -0.52
CA VAL A 30 -4.12 7.26 -0.07
C VAL A 30 -4.84 8.43 0.57
N ILE A 31 -4.52 8.71 1.82
CA ILE A 31 -5.09 9.81 2.61
C ILE A 31 -4.19 11.02 2.50
N SER A 32 -2.88 10.84 2.73
CA SER A 32 -1.90 11.91 2.63
C SER A 32 -0.53 11.37 2.24
N LYS A 33 0.31 12.22 1.64
CA LYS A 33 1.67 11.87 1.21
C LYS A 33 2.67 12.93 1.68
N LYS A 34 3.68 12.50 2.44
CA LYS A 34 4.75 13.34 2.96
C LYS A 34 6.11 12.88 2.42
N PRO A 35 6.75 13.65 1.53
CA PRO A 35 8.12 13.39 1.11
C PRO A 35 9.09 13.54 2.29
N ILE A 36 9.98 12.58 2.48
CA ILE A 36 10.95 12.56 3.60
C ILE A 36 12.37 12.82 3.12
N ALA A 37 12.73 12.31 1.94
CA ALA A 37 14.03 12.56 1.35
C ALA A 37 13.90 12.77 -0.15
N GLN A 38 14.23 13.98 -0.63
CA GLN A 38 14.22 14.30 -2.05
C GLN A 38 15.33 13.54 -2.81
N ARG A 39 16.53 13.44 -2.24
CA ARG A 39 17.67 12.77 -2.90
C ARG A 39 17.48 11.26 -3.06
N ASN A 40 16.83 10.62 -2.09
CA ASN A 40 16.62 9.17 -2.09
C ASN A 40 15.21 8.77 -2.56
N ARG A 41 14.40 9.73 -3.04
CA ARG A 41 13.01 9.55 -3.48
C ARG A 41 12.23 8.67 -2.51
N LEU A 42 12.09 9.16 -1.28
CA LEU A 42 11.40 8.47 -0.19
C LEU A 42 10.23 9.32 0.29
N ALA A 43 9.05 8.72 0.42
CA ALA A 43 7.88 9.35 1.00
C ALA A 43 7.16 8.40 1.96
N GLU A 44 6.63 8.95 3.05
CA GLU A 44 5.65 8.27 3.89
C GLU A 44 4.26 8.66 3.42
N CYS A 45 3.43 7.66 3.17
CA CYS A 45 2.05 7.82 2.76
C CYS A 45 1.15 7.25 3.84
N LEU A 46 0.22 8.06 4.33
CA LEU A 46 -0.86 7.57 5.16
C LEU A 46 -1.87 6.90 4.23
N VAL A 47 -2.10 5.59 4.41
CA VAL A 47 -2.99 4.80 3.56
C VAL A 47 -3.90 3.95 4.43
N GLY A 48 -5.12 3.68 3.99
CA GLY A 48 -6.04 2.87 4.76
C GLY A 48 -7.21 2.32 3.96
N ASP A 49 -7.91 1.39 4.58
CA ASP A 49 -9.21 0.88 4.12
C ASP A 49 -10.26 1.16 5.21
N GLU A 50 -11.45 0.60 5.06
CA GLU A 50 -12.52 0.77 6.06
C GLU A 50 -12.21 0.17 7.44
N THR A 51 -11.16 -0.65 7.55
CA THR A 51 -10.79 -1.38 8.77
C THR A 51 -9.65 -0.75 9.55
N GLY A 52 -8.88 0.16 8.95
CA GLY A 52 -7.76 0.80 9.62
C GLY A 52 -6.86 1.61 8.69
N ILE A 53 -5.90 2.29 9.30
CA ILE A 53 -4.93 3.17 8.64
C ILE A 53 -3.51 2.73 9.02
N ILE A 54 -2.60 2.73 8.06
CA ILE A 54 -1.19 2.38 8.20
C ILE A 54 -0.30 3.39 7.47
N ILE A 55 0.99 3.37 7.80
CA ILE A 55 2.02 4.09 7.06
C ILE A 55 2.60 3.18 5.98
N PHE A 56 2.51 3.62 4.74
CA PHE A 56 3.17 2.99 3.61
C PHE A 56 4.41 3.81 3.24
N THR A 57 5.57 3.15 3.22
CA THR A 57 6.81 3.79 2.77
C THR A 57 6.98 3.60 1.26
N ALA A 58 6.77 4.67 0.50
CA ALA A 58 6.98 4.70 -0.95
C ALA A 58 8.44 5.01 -1.28
N ARG A 59 9.02 4.25 -2.22
CA ARG A 59 10.43 4.41 -2.64
C ARG A 59 10.54 4.60 -4.15
N ASN A 60 11.56 5.32 -4.59
CA ASN A 60 11.90 5.50 -6.00
C ASN A 60 10.73 6.06 -6.83
N ASP A 61 10.34 5.36 -7.90
CA ASP A 61 9.26 5.65 -8.81
C ASP A 61 7.87 5.58 -8.16
N GLN A 62 7.70 4.77 -7.11
CA GLN A 62 6.45 4.72 -6.35
C GLN A 62 6.08 6.09 -5.77
N VAL A 63 7.09 6.92 -5.47
CA VAL A 63 6.84 8.27 -4.95
C VAL A 63 6.09 9.11 -5.97
N ASP A 64 6.34 9.02 -7.27
CA ASP A 64 5.61 9.85 -8.24
C ASP A 64 4.25 9.25 -8.59
N LEU A 65 4.15 7.92 -8.57
CA LEU A 65 2.90 7.20 -8.87
C LEU A 65 1.83 7.43 -7.82
N ILE A 66 2.22 7.63 -6.56
CA ILE A 66 1.28 7.78 -5.46
C ILE A 66 0.79 9.23 -5.38
N GLN A 67 -0.53 9.37 -5.49
CA GLN A 67 -1.27 10.63 -5.40
C GLN A 67 -2.29 10.53 -4.28
N GLU A 68 -2.52 11.63 -3.57
CA GLU A 68 -3.54 11.69 -2.53
C GLU A 68 -4.93 11.45 -3.13
N GLY A 69 -5.78 10.70 -2.40
CA GLY A 69 -7.11 10.33 -2.86
C GLY A 69 -7.16 9.13 -3.82
N SER A 70 -6.03 8.67 -4.36
CA SER A 70 -6.01 7.50 -5.25
C SER A 70 -6.11 6.18 -4.47
N THR A 71 -6.51 5.12 -5.17
CA THR A 71 -6.55 3.76 -4.62
C THR A 71 -5.33 2.98 -5.11
N LEU A 72 -4.62 2.36 -4.17
CA LEU A 72 -3.45 1.52 -4.42
C LEU A 72 -3.79 0.05 -4.19
N VAL A 73 -3.30 -0.80 -5.07
CA VAL A 73 -3.27 -2.26 -4.86
C VAL A 73 -1.83 -2.63 -4.56
N LEU A 74 -1.55 -2.95 -3.30
CA LEU A 74 -0.24 -3.40 -2.86
C LEU A 74 -0.18 -4.91 -3.04
N THR A 75 0.85 -5.40 -3.74
CA THR A 75 1.04 -6.82 -4.00
C THR A 75 2.37 -7.29 -3.44
N LYS A 76 2.38 -8.50 -2.86
CA LYS A 76 3.55 -9.10 -2.22
C LYS A 76 4.21 -8.17 -1.19
N ALA A 77 3.41 -7.36 -0.51
CA ALA A 77 3.91 -6.41 0.47
C ALA A 77 4.44 -7.14 1.73
N LYS A 78 5.33 -6.47 2.45
CA LYS A 78 5.85 -6.89 3.74
C LYS A 78 5.36 -5.91 4.80
N VAL A 79 4.96 -6.44 5.95
CA VAL A 79 4.60 -5.68 7.14
C VAL A 79 5.81 -5.63 8.07
N ASP A 80 6.36 -4.44 8.24
CA ASP A 80 7.34 -4.15 9.28
C ASP A 80 6.61 -3.44 10.43
N MET A 81 6.81 -3.89 11.66
CA MET A 81 6.38 -3.19 12.88
C MET A 81 7.60 -2.63 13.58
N PHE A 82 7.51 -1.36 13.97
CA PHE A 82 8.50 -0.62 14.73
C PHE A 82 8.01 -0.43 16.17
#